data_AF-A0A348W7E2-F1
#
_entry.id   AF-A0A348W7E2-F1
#
_cell.length_a   1.000
_cell.length_b   1.000
_cell.length_c   1.000
_cell.angle_alpha   90.00
_cell.angle_beta   90.00
_cell.angle_gamma   90.00
#
_symmetry.space_group_name_H-M   'P 1'
#
loop_
_entity.id
_entity.type
_entity.pdbx_description
1 polymer ?
#
loop_
_entity_poly.entity_id
_entity_poly.type
_entity_poly.pdbx_seq_one_letter_code
_entity_poly.pdbx_strand_id
1 'polypeptide(L)'
;MSDAPVTPILDRVSSPSDLKRMSDAELRQLADELRAETISAVSQTGGHLGAGLGVVELTVALHAVFDAPRDKIIWDVSHQCYPHKILTGRRHRMRTLRQKDGLSGFTKRSESPYDPFGAAHSSTSISAALGFAVARDLGGASETGHGDAIAVIGDGAMSAGMAFEAMNNAGHLKKRMIVILNDNEMSIAPPVGALSSYLSRLYAEAPFQELKAAAKG
;
A
#
# COMPACT_ATOMS: atom_id res chain seq x y z
N MET A 1 -22.65 15.81 15.74
CA MET A 1 -21.23 15.47 15.97
C MET A 1 -21.13 13.98 15.69
N SER A 2 -20.37 13.55 14.69
CA SER A 2 -20.17 12.10 14.50
C SER A 2 -19.33 11.60 15.66
N ASP A 3 -19.89 10.75 16.52
CA ASP A 3 -19.11 10.10 17.58
C ASP A 3 -17.90 9.39 16.93
N ALA A 4 -16.72 9.65 17.49
CA ALA A 4 -15.52 8.95 17.06
C ALA A 4 -15.69 7.44 17.35
N PRO A 5 -15.22 6.55 16.47
CA PRO A 5 -15.32 5.12 16.71
C PRO A 5 -14.50 4.74 17.96
N VAL A 6 -14.99 3.76 18.70
CA VAL A 6 -14.26 3.17 19.82
C VAL A 6 -13.18 2.24 19.26
N THR A 7 -11.92 2.53 19.55
CA THR A 7 -10.77 1.88 18.89
C THR A 7 -9.61 1.57 19.85
N PRO A 8 -9.82 0.74 20.88
CA PRO A 8 -8.84 0.53 21.95
C PRO A 8 -7.51 -0.10 21.48
N ILE A 9 -7.50 -0.90 20.42
CA ILE A 9 -6.26 -1.46 19.85
C ILE A 9 -5.54 -0.39 19.02
N LEU A 10 -6.24 0.33 18.17
CA LEU A 10 -5.66 1.40 17.35
C LEU A 10 -5.16 2.58 18.20
N ASP A 11 -5.77 2.86 19.35
CA ASP A 11 -5.33 3.88 20.31
C ASP A 11 -3.93 3.58 20.87
N ARG A 12 -3.50 2.32 20.85
CA ARG A 12 -2.16 1.87 21.26
C ARG A 12 -1.12 1.95 20.13
N VAL A 13 -1.53 2.26 18.89
CA VAL A 13 -0.63 2.30 17.73
C VAL A 13 -0.17 3.73 17.48
N SER A 14 1.10 3.98 17.78
CA SER A 14 1.80 5.22 17.46
C SER A 14 2.62 5.11 16.17
N SER A 15 3.12 3.92 15.87
CA SER A 15 3.94 3.62 14.70
C SER A 15 3.81 2.15 14.26
N PRO A 16 4.27 1.79 13.05
CA PRO A 16 4.26 0.39 12.59
C PRO A 16 4.97 -0.60 13.52
N SER A 17 5.95 -0.14 14.31
CA SER A 17 6.68 -1.02 15.24
C SER A 17 5.79 -1.60 16.35
N ASP A 18 4.68 -0.94 16.69
CA ASP A 18 3.72 -1.40 17.69
C ASP A 18 2.97 -2.67 17.23
N LEU A 19 2.82 -2.86 15.91
CA LEU A 19 2.14 -4.02 15.32
C LEU A 19 2.97 -5.31 15.45
N LYS A 20 4.30 -5.21 15.55
CA LYS A 20 5.22 -6.36 15.57
C LYS A 20 5.03 -7.29 16.77
N ARG A 21 4.39 -6.80 17.83
CA ARG A 21 4.14 -7.52 19.08
C ARG A 21 2.70 -7.99 19.23
N MET A 22 1.84 -7.66 18.26
CA MET A 22 0.44 -8.04 18.28
C MET A 22 0.28 -9.49 17.82
N SER A 23 -0.64 -10.20 18.47
CA SER A 23 -1.12 -11.49 18.00
C SER A 23 -1.98 -11.33 16.73
N ASP A 24 -2.17 -12.40 15.97
CA ASP A 24 -3.06 -12.41 14.80
C ASP A 24 -4.49 -11.95 15.14
N ALA A 25 -4.97 -12.27 16.35
CA ALA A 25 -6.28 -11.82 16.82
C ALA A 25 -6.31 -10.30 17.05
N GLU A 26 -5.26 -9.74 17.66
CA GLU A 26 -5.11 -8.29 17.81
C GLU A 26 -4.96 -7.58 16.46
N LEU A 27 -4.23 -8.17 15.50
CA LEU A 27 -4.08 -7.60 14.15
C LEU A 27 -5.41 -7.59 13.38
N ARG A 28 -6.25 -8.63 13.53
CA ARG A 28 -7.60 -8.63 12.96
C ARG A 28 -8.46 -7.53 13.57
N GLN A 29 -8.45 -7.40 14.89
CA GLN A 29 -9.21 -6.34 15.56
C GLN A 29 -8.67 -4.94 15.20
N LEU A 30 -7.36 -4.78 15.06
CA LEU A 30 -6.76 -3.55 14.56
C LEU A 30 -7.28 -3.20 13.17
N ALA A 31 -7.45 -4.18 12.27
CA ALA A 31 -8.01 -3.94 10.95
C ALA A 31 -9.46 -3.43 11.01
N ASP A 32 -10.30 -4.01 11.88
CA ASP A 32 -11.68 -3.54 12.08
C ASP A 32 -11.73 -2.11 12.61
N GLU A 33 -10.91 -1.80 13.61
CA GLU A 33 -10.81 -0.46 14.20
C GLU A 33 -10.24 0.56 13.21
N LEU A 34 -9.24 0.16 12.42
CA LEU A 34 -8.65 0.99 11.36
C LEU A 34 -9.65 1.30 10.24
N ARG A 35 -10.49 0.32 9.87
CA ARG A 35 -11.60 0.50 8.94
C ARG A 35 -12.58 1.53 9.49
N ALA A 36 -13.00 1.40 10.75
CA ALA A 36 -13.92 2.33 11.39
C ALA A 36 -13.35 3.76 11.47
N GLU A 37 -12.09 3.94 11.87
CA GLU A 37 -11.42 5.24 11.90
C GLU A 37 -11.30 5.85 10.49
N THR A 38 -10.98 5.03 9.48
CA THR A 38 -10.89 5.49 8.09
C THR A 38 -12.24 6.02 7.59
N ILE A 39 -13.33 5.29 7.84
CA ILE A 39 -14.69 5.74 7.48
C ILE A 39 -15.03 7.04 8.21
N SER A 40 -14.80 7.08 9.53
CA SER A 40 -15.08 8.26 10.36
C SER A 40 -14.34 9.50 9.86
N ALA A 41 -13.03 9.43 9.64
CA ALA A 41 -12.23 10.56 9.21
C ALA A 41 -12.61 11.03 7.80
N VAL A 42 -12.75 10.11 6.84
CA VAL A 42 -13.03 10.44 5.43
C VAL A 42 -14.46 10.97 5.26
N SER A 43 -15.41 10.57 6.11
CA SER A 43 -16.78 11.13 6.08
C SER A 43 -16.83 12.64 6.33
N GLN A 44 -15.82 13.21 7.00
CA GLN A 44 -15.76 14.64 7.31
C GLN A 44 -15.10 15.48 6.21
N THR A 45 -14.17 14.89 5.44
CA THR A 45 -13.36 15.62 4.45
C THR A 45 -13.65 15.23 3.00
N GLY A 46 -14.30 14.09 2.77
CA GLY A 46 -14.33 13.41 1.46
C GLY A 46 -12.98 12.76 1.09
N GLY A 47 -12.91 12.13 -0.08
CA GLY A 47 -11.71 11.43 -0.56
C GLY A 47 -12.01 10.05 -1.15
N HIS A 48 -10.95 9.31 -1.51
CA HIS A 48 -11.04 7.97 -2.11
C HIS A 48 -11.35 6.89 -1.06
N LEU A 49 -12.59 6.86 -0.56
CA LEU A 49 -12.99 5.93 0.49
C LEU A 49 -12.89 4.46 0.04
N GLY A 50 -13.51 4.10 -1.09
CA GLY A 50 -13.59 2.71 -1.55
C GLY A 50 -12.22 2.05 -1.73
N ALA A 51 -11.28 2.77 -2.37
CA ALA A 51 -9.92 2.28 -2.59
C ALA A 51 -9.16 2.03 -1.27
N GLY A 52 -9.31 2.94 -0.29
CA GLY A 52 -8.69 2.78 1.03
C GLY A 52 -9.29 1.61 1.84
N LEU A 53 -10.60 1.39 1.75
CA LEU A 53 -11.27 0.29 2.46
C LEU A 53 -10.87 -1.09 1.94
N GLY A 54 -10.55 -1.20 0.65
CA GLY A 54 -10.11 -2.46 0.02
C GLY A 54 -8.72 -2.92 0.43
N VAL A 55 -7.91 -2.07 1.07
CA VAL A 55 -6.52 -2.38 1.45
C VAL A 55 -6.27 -2.32 2.95
N VAL A 56 -7.31 -2.30 3.80
CA VAL A 56 -7.16 -2.17 5.26
C VAL A 56 -6.33 -3.33 5.82
N GLU A 57 -6.74 -4.57 5.56
CA GLU A 57 -6.06 -5.78 6.02
C GLU A 57 -4.65 -5.88 5.41
N LEU A 58 -4.52 -5.58 4.11
CA LEU A 58 -3.23 -5.55 3.43
C LEU A 58 -2.28 -4.54 4.10
N THR A 59 -2.77 -3.36 4.47
CA THR A 59 -1.98 -2.33 5.14
C THR A 59 -1.52 -2.80 6.52
N VAL A 60 -2.40 -3.43 7.30
CA VAL A 60 -2.04 -4.00 8.61
C VAL A 60 -0.98 -5.08 8.45
N ALA A 61 -1.17 -6.00 7.50
CA ALA A 61 -0.21 -7.06 7.23
C ALA A 61 1.16 -6.51 6.77
N LEU A 62 1.16 -5.52 5.88
CA LEU A 62 2.39 -4.86 5.42
C LEU A 62 3.19 -4.28 6.59
N HIS A 63 2.54 -3.54 7.49
CA HIS A 63 3.21 -2.92 8.62
C HIS A 63 3.55 -3.90 9.75
N ALA A 64 2.83 -5.01 9.87
CA ALA A 64 3.19 -6.10 10.77
C ALA A 64 4.40 -6.90 10.26
N VAL A 65 4.54 -7.08 8.94
CA VAL A 65 5.60 -7.90 8.34
C VAL A 65 6.88 -7.09 8.06
N PHE A 66 6.76 -5.93 7.43
CA PHE A 66 7.91 -5.11 7.00
C PHE A 66 8.27 -4.03 8.00
N ASP A 67 9.54 -3.62 8.03
CA ASP A 67 10.09 -2.64 8.95
C ASP A 67 10.14 -1.26 8.30
N ALA A 68 8.97 -0.66 8.03
CA ALA A 68 8.91 0.72 7.55
C ALA A 68 9.36 1.71 8.65
N PRO A 69 10.11 2.78 8.32
CA PRO A 69 10.44 3.27 6.98
C PRO A 69 11.74 2.71 6.39
N ARG A 70 12.42 1.76 7.05
CA ARG A 70 13.63 1.12 6.50
C ARG A 70 13.30 0.35 5.24
N ASP A 71 12.29 -0.50 5.31
CA ASP A 71 11.66 -1.10 4.14
C ASP A 71 10.78 -0.06 3.42
N LYS A 72 10.84 -0.04 2.10
CA LYS A 72 10.19 0.98 1.26
C LYS A 72 8.86 0.44 0.74
N ILE A 73 7.77 0.81 1.41
CA ILE A 73 6.40 0.52 0.94
C ILE A 73 5.95 1.65 0.03
N ILE A 74 5.74 1.34 -1.25
CA ILE A 74 5.41 2.30 -2.30
C ILE A 74 4.00 2.00 -2.81
N TRP A 75 3.08 2.92 -2.54
CA TRP A 75 1.69 2.82 -3.00
C TRP A 75 1.54 3.45 -4.38
N ASP A 76 1.14 2.67 -5.38
CA ASP A 76 0.85 3.16 -6.74
C ASP A 76 -0.44 3.98 -6.78
N VAL A 77 -0.43 5.14 -7.46
CA VAL A 77 -1.43 6.22 -7.36
C VAL A 77 -1.56 6.78 -5.93
N SER A 78 -1.44 5.94 -4.91
CA SER A 78 -1.52 6.17 -3.48
C SER A 78 -2.85 6.71 -2.95
N HIS A 79 -3.89 6.81 -3.78
CA HIS A 79 -5.24 7.15 -3.34
C HIS A 79 -5.83 6.18 -2.30
N GLN A 80 -5.32 4.96 -2.23
CA GLN A 80 -5.66 3.91 -1.27
C GLN A 80 -4.90 3.98 0.06
N CYS A 81 -4.00 4.96 0.26
CA CYS A 81 -3.04 4.96 1.38
C CYS A 81 -3.58 5.49 2.72
N TYR A 82 -4.89 5.73 2.87
CA TYR A 82 -5.43 6.33 4.11
C TYR A 82 -5.20 5.45 5.35
N PRO A 83 -5.44 4.13 5.31
CA PRO A 83 -5.08 3.25 6.43
C PRO A 83 -3.58 3.33 6.74
N HIS A 84 -2.74 3.42 5.71
CA HIS A 84 -1.30 3.56 5.88
C HIS A 84 -0.93 4.85 6.60
N LYS A 85 -1.55 6.00 6.26
CA LYS A 85 -1.32 7.28 6.96
C LYS A 85 -1.73 7.19 8.43
N ILE A 86 -2.86 6.56 8.73
CA ILE A 86 -3.33 6.36 10.11
C ILE A 86 -2.30 5.58 10.94
N LEU A 87 -1.81 4.44 10.43
CA LEU A 87 -0.85 3.57 11.14
C LEU A 87 0.58 4.13 11.22
N THR A 88 0.86 5.26 10.58
CA THR A 88 2.20 5.88 10.50
C THR A 88 2.24 7.25 11.18
N GLY A 89 1.56 7.35 12.33
CA GLY A 89 1.62 8.51 13.22
C GLY A 89 0.76 9.72 12.80
N ARG A 90 -0.01 9.61 11.71
CA ARG A 90 -0.79 10.74 11.17
C ARG A 90 -2.28 10.69 11.49
N ARG A 91 -2.73 9.72 12.31
CA ARG A 91 -4.14 9.54 12.70
C ARG A 91 -4.83 10.85 13.13
N HIS A 92 -4.23 11.61 14.04
CA HIS A 92 -4.80 12.86 14.56
C HIS A 92 -5.00 13.94 13.48
N ARG A 93 -4.28 13.88 12.36
CA ARG A 93 -4.38 14.84 11.24
C ARG A 93 -5.33 14.38 10.15
N MET A 94 -5.90 13.18 10.22
CA MET A 94 -6.76 12.63 9.15
C MET A 94 -7.99 13.49 8.85
N ARG A 95 -8.50 14.23 9.83
CA ARG A 95 -9.62 15.17 9.65
C ARG A 95 -9.24 16.45 8.90
N THR A 96 -7.97 16.60 8.50
CA THR A 96 -7.46 17.67 7.63
C THR A 96 -7.18 17.19 6.20
N LEU A 97 -7.51 15.95 5.88
CA LEU A 97 -7.22 15.32 4.59
C LEU A 97 -7.76 16.15 3.42
N ARG A 98 -6.89 16.40 2.43
CA ARG A 98 -7.15 17.20 1.22
C ARG A 98 -7.59 18.65 1.48
N GLN A 99 -7.46 19.14 2.70
CA GLN A 99 -7.67 20.54 3.02
C GLN A 99 -6.38 21.33 2.80
N LYS A 100 -6.51 22.65 2.63
CA LYS A 100 -5.37 23.55 2.61
C LYS A 100 -4.57 23.36 3.90
N ASP A 101 -3.24 23.25 3.79
CA ASP A 101 -2.30 23.03 4.89
C ASP A 101 -2.50 21.70 5.68
N GLY A 102 -3.40 20.85 5.21
CA GLY A 102 -3.71 19.54 5.77
C GLY A 102 -2.90 18.38 5.16
N LEU A 103 -3.34 17.15 5.42
CA LEU A 103 -2.72 15.96 4.81
C LEU A 103 -3.03 15.87 3.32
N SER A 104 -2.04 15.44 2.55
CA SER A 104 -2.22 15.07 1.15
C SER A 104 -3.19 13.88 1.03
N GLY A 105 -3.99 13.85 -0.04
CA GLY A 105 -4.80 12.67 -0.42
C GLY A 105 -3.96 11.50 -0.97
N PHE A 106 -2.65 11.68 -1.05
CA PHE A 106 -1.68 10.80 -1.67
C PHE A 106 -0.44 10.69 -0.76
N THR A 107 0.41 9.68 -0.96
CA THR A 107 1.73 9.65 -0.33
C THR A 107 2.54 10.87 -0.76
N LYS A 108 3.24 11.49 0.19
CA LYS A 108 4.02 12.70 -0.05
C LYS A 108 5.31 12.64 0.77
N ARG A 109 6.45 12.62 0.08
CA ARG A 109 7.79 12.50 0.70
C ARG A 109 8.05 13.53 1.81
N SER A 110 7.65 14.77 1.59
CA SER A 110 7.81 15.84 2.59
C SER A 110 6.78 15.80 3.72
N GLU A 111 5.79 14.91 3.68
CA GLU A 111 4.79 14.75 4.72
C GLU A 111 5.19 13.68 5.75
N SER A 112 5.94 12.65 5.36
CA SER A 112 6.26 11.52 6.23
C SER A 112 7.46 10.71 5.72
N PRO A 113 8.35 10.23 6.61
CA PRO A 113 9.40 9.27 6.23
C PRO A 113 8.84 7.91 5.77
N TYR A 114 7.57 7.61 6.09
CA TYR A 114 6.86 6.41 5.64
C TYR A 114 6.32 6.52 4.20
N ASP A 115 6.46 7.69 3.56
CA ASP A 115 6.03 7.95 2.18
C ASP A 115 7.26 8.07 1.27
N PRO A 116 8.01 6.98 0.98
CA PRO A 116 9.31 7.05 0.31
C PRO A 116 9.22 7.60 -1.12
N PHE A 117 8.06 7.45 -1.76
CA PHE A 117 7.77 7.93 -3.10
C PHE A 117 6.39 8.61 -3.13
N GLY A 118 6.33 9.79 -3.75
CA GLY A 118 5.05 10.47 -3.97
C GLY A 118 4.44 10.00 -5.28
N ALA A 119 3.27 9.38 -5.22
CA ALA A 119 2.55 8.91 -6.40
C ALA A 119 1.15 9.51 -6.43
N ALA A 120 0.73 9.92 -7.62
CA ALA A 120 -0.65 10.34 -7.94
C ALA A 120 -0.97 9.92 -9.38
N HIS A 121 0.03 9.98 -10.27
CA HIS A 121 0.02 9.22 -11.52
C HIS A 121 0.17 7.72 -11.25
N SER A 122 -0.51 6.92 -12.06
CA SER A 122 -0.49 5.46 -11.97
C SER A 122 0.76 4.84 -12.57
N SER A 123 1.00 3.59 -12.22
CA SER A 123 1.92 2.66 -12.88
C SER A 123 3.40 3.00 -12.66
N THR A 124 3.71 3.76 -11.62
CA THR A 124 5.06 4.25 -11.30
C THR A 124 5.74 3.47 -10.18
N SER A 125 4.97 2.72 -9.37
CA SER A 125 5.44 2.07 -8.15
C SER A 125 6.52 1.01 -8.38
N ILE A 126 6.39 0.16 -9.41
CA ILE A 126 7.35 -0.91 -9.70
C ILE A 126 8.71 -0.31 -10.09
N SER A 127 8.70 0.72 -10.95
CA SER A 127 9.93 1.42 -11.36
C SER A 127 10.60 2.11 -10.17
N ALA A 128 9.81 2.77 -9.31
CA ALA A 128 10.31 3.38 -8.09
C ALA A 128 10.93 2.34 -7.13
N ALA A 129 10.25 1.21 -6.92
CA ALA A 129 10.72 0.13 -6.06
C ALA A 129 12.02 -0.49 -6.58
N LEU A 130 12.13 -0.68 -7.90
CA LEU A 130 13.37 -1.11 -8.54
C LEU A 130 14.50 -0.10 -8.28
N GLY A 131 14.23 1.19 -8.39
CA GLY A 131 15.19 2.25 -8.05
C GLY A 131 15.69 2.17 -6.61
N PHE A 132 14.79 1.96 -5.63
CA PHE A 132 15.19 1.74 -4.23
C PHE A 132 16.01 0.46 -4.03
N ALA A 133 15.65 -0.63 -4.71
CA ALA A 133 16.41 -1.87 -4.65
C ALA A 133 17.83 -1.71 -5.22
N VAL A 134 17.97 -0.99 -6.33
CA VAL A 134 19.28 -0.67 -6.92
C VAL A 134 20.08 0.24 -5.99
N ALA A 135 19.46 1.29 -5.43
CA ALA A 135 20.13 2.21 -4.51
C ALA A 135 20.64 1.51 -3.24
N ARG A 136 19.86 0.57 -2.68
CA ARG A 136 20.30 -0.29 -1.58
C ARG A 136 21.56 -1.06 -1.96
N ASP A 137 21.53 -1.77 -3.09
CA ASP A 137 22.63 -2.65 -3.50
C ASP A 137 23.92 -1.87 -3.81
N LEU A 138 23.80 -0.61 -4.22
CA LEU A 138 24.93 0.30 -4.45
C LEU A 138 25.41 1.00 -3.16
N GLY A 139 24.77 0.78 -2.02
CA GLY A 139 25.12 1.45 -0.76
C GLY A 139 24.88 2.96 -0.77
N GLY A 140 23.83 3.43 -1.48
CA GLY A 140 23.50 4.85 -1.57
C GLY A 140 23.21 5.49 -0.19
N ALA A 141 23.16 6.82 -0.12
CA ALA A 141 22.74 7.48 1.12
C ALA A 141 21.22 7.30 1.35
N SER A 142 20.82 6.95 2.57
CA SER A 142 19.40 6.86 2.96
C SER A 142 19.23 7.20 4.44
N GLU A 143 18.48 8.25 4.75
CA GLU A 143 18.21 8.69 6.13
C GLU A 143 17.44 7.63 6.94
N THR A 144 16.57 6.88 6.28
CA THR A 144 15.76 5.82 6.89
C THR A 144 16.41 4.44 6.73
N GLY A 145 17.63 4.37 6.20
CA GLY A 145 18.33 3.13 5.91
C GLY A 145 17.82 2.41 4.67
N HIS A 146 18.42 1.24 4.40
CA HIS A 146 18.06 0.38 3.27
C HIS A 146 17.42 -0.92 3.73
N GLY A 147 16.33 -1.29 3.07
CA GLY A 147 15.53 -2.49 3.36
C GLY A 147 14.96 -3.12 2.09
N ASP A 148 13.92 -3.91 2.25
CA ASP A 148 13.14 -4.45 1.14
C ASP A 148 12.39 -3.32 0.42
N ALA A 149 12.22 -3.46 -0.90
CA ALA A 149 11.43 -2.55 -1.72
C ALA A 149 10.13 -3.24 -2.11
N ILE A 150 9.00 -2.66 -1.73
CA ILE A 150 7.67 -3.23 -1.88
C ILE A 150 6.81 -2.26 -2.70
N ALA A 151 6.44 -2.67 -3.91
CA ALA A 151 5.47 -1.95 -4.73
C ALA A 151 4.06 -2.52 -4.51
N VAL A 152 3.10 -1.68 -4.13
CA VAL A 152 1.69 -2.04 -4.05
C VAL A 152 0.98 -1.38 -5.22
N ILE A 153 0.54 -2.18 -6.20
CA ILE A 153 -0.05 -1.72 -7.46
C ILE A 153 -1.44 -2.31 -7.65
N GLY A 154 -2.40 -1.51 -8.12
CA GLY A 154 -3.73 -2.02 -8.49
C GLY A 154 -3.74 -2.66 -9.88
N ASP A 155 -4.67 -3.57 -10.14
CA ASP A 155 -4.92 -4.19 -11.44
C ASP A 155 -5.12 -3.16 -12.56
N GLY A 156 -5.89 -2.10 -12.31
CA GLY A 156 -6.07 -1.02 -13.27
C GLY A 156 -4.75 -0.31 -13.64
N ALA A 157 -3.86 -0.08 -12.67
CA ALA A 157 -2.55 0.53 -12.89
C ALA A 157 -1.56 -0.43 -13.57
N MET A 158 -1.75 -1.74 -13.42
CA MET A 158 -0.92 -2.75 -14.06
C MET A 158 -1.04 -2.75 -15.59
N SER A 159 -2.15 -2.21 -16.12
CA SER A 159 -2.42 -2.18 -17.56
C SER A 159 -1.53 -1.22 -18.36
N ALA A 160 -0.85 -0.26 -17.72
CA ALA A 160 -0.07 0.75 -18.43
C ALA A 160 1.34 0.28 -18.78
N GLY A 161 1.87 0.76 -19.91
CA GLY A 161 3.19 0.38 -20.41
C GLY A 161 4.35 0.60 -19.42
N MET A 162 4.26 1.64 -18.57
CA MET A 162 5.27 1.89 -17.52
C MET A 162 5.41 0.73 -16.53
N ALA A 163 4.32 0.05 -16.18
CA ALA A 163 4.38 -1.12 -15.29
C ALA A 163 5.11 -2.29 -15.96
N PHE A 164 4.84 -2.53 -17.25
CA PHE A 164 5.50 -3.59 -18.03
C PHE A 164 6.98 -3.31 -18.28
N GLU A 165 7.33 -2.07 -18.62
CA GLU A 165 8.71 -1.63 -18.79
C GLU A 165 9.50 -1.83 -17.49
N ALA A 166 8.93 -1.40 -16.36
CA ALA A 166 9.54 -1.57 -15.05
C ALA A 166 9.73 -3.05 -14.66
N MET A 167 8.73 -3.91 -14.92
CA MET A 167 8.86 -5.35 -14.70
C MET A 167 9.93 -5.98 -15.57
N ASN A 168 10.00 -5.61 -16.85
CA ASN A 168 11.01 -6.12 -17.77
C ASN A 168 12.43 -5.74 -17.27
N ASN A 169 12.62 -4.50 -16.82
CA ASN A 169 13.88 -4.06 -16.23
C ASN A 169 14.19 -4.78 -14.92
N ALA A 170 13.20 -4.97 -14.05
CA ALA A 170 13.38 -5.70 -12.79
C ALA A 170 13.83 -7.15 -13.04
N GLY A 171 13.22 -7.82 -14.02
CA GLY A 171 13.61 -9.16 -14.46
C GLY A 171 15.02 -9.22 -15.04
N HIS A 172 15.42 -8.22 -15.83
CA HIS A 172 16.77 -8.12 -16.36
C HIS A 172 17.83 -7.92 -15.26
N LEU A 173 17.58 -6.98 -14.34
CA LEU A 173 18.53 -6.63 -13.29
C LEU A 173 18.55 -7.62 -12.11
N LYS A 174 17.57 -8.53 -12.05
CA LYS A 174 17.44 -9.60 -11.03
C LYS A 174 17.57 -9.08 -9.61
N LYS A 175 16.95 -7.93 -9.34
CA LYS A 175 17.00 -7.29 -8.02
C LYS A 175 15.94 -7.86 -7.11
N ARG A 176 16.31 -8.07 -5.83
CA ARG A 176 15.34 -8.45 -4.81
C ARG A 176 14.40 -7.28 -4.52
N MET A 177 13.16 -7.43 -4.94
CA MET A 177 12.02 -6.54 -4.66
C MET A 177 10.72 -7.36 -4.61
N ILE A 178 9.68 -6.77 -4.05
CA ILE A 178 8.36 -7.40 -3.89
C ILE A 178 7.33 -6.55 -4.62
N VAL A 179 6.50 -7.18 -5.45
CA VAL A 179 5.36 -6.53 -6.10
C VAL A 179 4.10 -7.21 -5.58
N ILE A 180 3.20 -6.41 -5.00
CA ILE A 180 1.89 -6.83 -4.54
C ILE A 180 0.87 -6.25 -5.49
N LEU A 181 0.22 -7.14 -6.24
CA LEU A 181 -0.93 -6.81 -7.06
C LEU A 181 -2.19 -6.81 -6.19
N ASN A 182 -2.75 -5.62 -5.94
CA ASN A 182 -4.06 -5.45 -5.35
C ASN A 182 -5.12 -5.55 -6.46
N ASP A 183 -5.50 -6.78 -6.78
CA ASP A 183 -6.54 -7.06 -7.75
C ASP A 183 -7.91 -7.05 -7.07
N ASN A 184 -8.70 -6.03 -7.36
CA ASN A 184 -10.07 -5.89 -6.88
C ASN A 184 -11.08 -5.83 -8.03
N GLU A 185 -10.66 -6.23 -9.24
CA GLU A 185 -11.43 -6.15 -10.48
C GLU A 185 -12.01 -4.76 -10.75
N MET A 186 -11.32 -3.69 -10.32
CA MET A 186 -11.80 -2.32 -10.39
C MET A 186 -10.68 -1.32 -10.68
N SER A 187 -10.87 -0.48 -11.70
CA SER A 187 -10.20 0.82 -11.80
C SER A 187 -11.13 1.89 -11.20
N ILE A 188 -11.27 3.07 -11.83
CA ILE A 188 -12.40 3.98 -11.53
C ILE A 188 -13.71 3.39 -12.07
N ALA A 189 -13.63 2.70 -13.21
CA ALA A 189 -14.65 1.85 -13.80
C ALA A 189 -14.11 0.41 -13.89
N PRO A 190 -14.91 -0.61 -14.25
CA PRO A 190 -14.40 -1.96 -14.42
C PRO A 190 -13.15 -1.98 -15.31
N PRO A 191 -12.12 -2.77 -14.94
CA PRO A 191 -10.88 -2.84 -15.68
C PRO A 191 -11.16 -3.38 -17.08
N VAL A 192 -10.42 -2.84 -18.05
CA VAL A 192 -10.50 -3.25 -19.46
C VAL A 192 -9.15 -3.81 -19.89
N GLY A 193 -9.18 -4.74 -20.84
CA GLY A 193 -7.98 -5.30 -21.46
C GLY A 193 -7.68 -6.75 -21.09
N ALA A 194 -6.85 -7.38 -21.90
CA ALA A 194 -6.59 -8.81 -21.86
C ALA A 194 -5.98 -9.29 -20.53
N LEU A 195 -5.20 -8.45 -19.85
CA LEU A 195 -4.59 -8.80 -18.56
C LEU A 195 -5.65 -9.00 -17.47
N SER A 196 -6.63 -8.11 -17.37
CA SER A 196 -7.72 -8.24 -16.39
C SER A 196 -8.53 -9.51 -16.64
N SER A 197 -8.89 -9.78 -17.91
CA SER A 197 -9.58 -11.03 -18.27
C SER A 197 -8.74 -12.28 -17.98
N TYR A 198 -7.42 -12.19 -18.11
CA TYR A 198 -6.50 -13.29 -17.79
C TYR A 198 -6.40 -13.55 -16.28
N LEU A 199 -6.30 -12.50 -15.47
CA LEU A 199 -6.28 -12.61 -14.01
C LEU A 199 -7.59 -13.19 -13.46
N SER A 200 -8.75 -12.69 -13.89
CA SER A 200 -10.05 -13.24 -13.49
C SER A 200 -10.19 -14.72 -13.88
N ARG A 201 -9.63 -15.14 -15.04
CA ARG A 201 -9.59 -16.57 -15.43
C ARG A 201 -8.68 -17.39 -14.52
N LEU A 202 -7.49 -16.89 -14.17
CA LEU A 202 -6.60 -17.58 -13.23
C LEU A 202 -7.27 -17.84 -11.88
N TYR A 203 -8.05 -16.89 -11.36
CA TYR A 203 -8.81 -17.09 -10.11
C TYR A 203 -9.98 -18.07 -10.27
N ALA A 204 -10.68 -18.03 -11.41
CA ALA A 204 -11.81 -18.91 -11.69
C ALA A 204 -11.39 -20.36 -11.96
N GLU A 205 -10.19 -20.58 -12.49
CA GLU A 205 -9.72 -21.90 -12.96
C GLU A 205 -8.82 -22.63 -11.94
N ALA A 206 -8.20 -21.95 -10.96
CA ALA A 206 -7.21 -22.59 -10.08
C ALA A 206 -7.69 -22.78 -8.62
N PRO A 207 -7.68 -24.00 -8.06
CA PRO A 207 -7.61 -24.17 -6.61
C PRO A 207 -6.25 -23.63 -6.14
N PHE A 208 -6.26 -22.80 -5.10
CA PHE A 208 -5.15 -22.07 -4.46
C PHE A 208 -3.77 -22.77 -4.36
N GLN A 209 -3.71 -24.11 -4.51
CA GLN A 209 -2.49 -24.92 -4.49
C GLN A 209 -1.63 -24.79 -5.76
N GLU A 210 -2.21 -24.58 -6.95
CA GLU A 210 -1.41 -24.51 -8.20
C GLU A 210 -0.66 -23.17 -8.37
N LEU A 211 -1.20 -22.07 -7.85
CA LEU A 211 -0.54 -20.76 -7.85
C LEU A 211 0.82 -20.80 -7.13
N LYS A 212 0.91 -21.61 -6.06
CA LYS A 212 2.15 -21.82 -5.29
C LYS A 212 3.19 -22.65 -6.04
N ALA A 213 2.76 -23.49 -6.98
CA ALA A 213 3.64 -24.27 -7.85
C ALA A 213 4.17 -23.42 -9.02
N ALA A 214 3.33 -22.57 -9.62
CA ALA A 214 3.72 -21.66 -10.70
C ALA A 214 4.70 -20.56 -10.24
N ALA A 215 4.57 -20.06 -9.00
CA ALA A 215 5.48 -19.06 -8.44
C ALA A 215 6.88 -19.60 -8.08
N LYS A 216 7.11 -20.92 -8.21
CA LYS A 216 8.41 -21.57 -7.96
C LYS A 216 9.19 -21.89 -9.25
N GLY A 217 8.72 -21.45 -10.42
CA GLY A 217 9.41 -21.57 -11.70
C GLY A 217 10.48 -20.50 -11.89
#